data_AF-A0AAQ3KFH3-F1
#
_entry.id   AF-A0AAQ3KFH3-F1
#
_cell.length_a   1.000
_cell.length_b   1.000
_cell.length_c   1.000
_cell.angle_alpha   90.00
_cell.angle_beta   90.00
_cell.angle_gamma   90.00
#
_symmetry.space_group_name_H-M   'P 1'
#
loop_
_entity.id
_entity.type
_entity.pdbx_description
1 polymer ?
#
loop_
_entity_poly.entity_id
_entity_poly.type
_entity_poly.pdbx_seq_one_letter_code
_entity_poly.pdbx_strand_id
1 'polypeptide(L)' 'MLPPPPGKGNRVKDRLWLLGRQVPVCRKLSAPSLLDETMDYVVALKMLHETAHLDYLKALSTLTNIYSQSPLIFSRR' A
#
# COMPACT_ATOMS: atom_id res chain seq x y z
N MET A 1 7.95 12.06 24.93
CA MET A 1 6.57 12.50 25.23
C MET A 1 5.59 11.61 24.47
N LEU A 2 4.94 10.69 25.15
CA LEU A 2 3.88 9.83 24.58
C LEU A 2 2.60 10.69 24.44
N PRO A 3 1.86 10.64 23.31
CA PRO A 3 0.57 11.35 23.22
C PRO A 3 -0.43 10.77 24.24
N PRO A 4 -1.32 11.61 24.81
CA PRO A 4 -2.29 11.17 25.79
C PRO A 4 -3.29 10.16 25.19
N PRO A 5 -3.82 9.22 25.98
CA PRO A 5 -4.81 8.25 25.52
C PRO A 5 -6.12 8.94 25.11
N PRO A 6 -6.85 8.43 24.10
CA PRO A 6 -8.10 9.03 23.63
C PRO A 6 -9.16 8.96 24.74
N GLY A 7 -9.34 10.09 25.41
CA GLY A 7 -10.37 10.29 26.41
C GLY A 7 -11.74 10.35 25.73
N LYS A 8 -12.71 9.62 26.29
CA LYS A 8 -14.14 9.63 25.95
C LYS A 8 -14.66 11.07 25.81
N GLY A 9 -14.60 11.65 24.61
CA GLY A 9 -15.00 13.05 24.43
C GLY A 9 -15.36 13.44 23.02
N ASN A 10 -14.68 12.92 21.97
CA ASN A 10 -15.08 13.23 20.60
C ASN A 10 -14.48 12.24 19.60
N ARG A 11 -15.14 11.10 19.38
CA ARG A 11 -14.66 9.98 18.53
C ARG A 11 -14.20 10.43 17.14
N VAL A 12 -14.81 11.48 16.59
CA VAL A 12 -14.46 12.05 15.29
C VAL A 12 -13.08 12.70 15.33
N LYS A 13 -12.78 13.49 16.36
CA LYS A 13 -11.44 14.10 16.55
C LYS A 13 -10.36 13.04 16.73
N ASP A 14 -10.64 12.00 17.51
CA ASP A 14 -9.67 10.92 17.73
C ASP A 14 -9.35 10.18 16.42
N ARG A 15 -10.38 9.92 15.61
CA ARG A 15 -10.21 9.29 14.29
C ARG A 15 -9.48 10.18 13.30
N LEU A 16 -9.80 11.47 13.23
CA LEU A 16 -9.08 12.43 12.40
C LEU A 16 -7.61 12.54 12.83
N TRP A 17 -7.34 12.55 14.14
CA TRP A 17 -5.97 12.56 14.65
C TRP A 17 -5.19 11.30 14.27
N LEU A 18 -5.83 10.13 14.32
CA LEU A 18 -5.22 8.88 13.85
C LEU A 18 -4.93 8.91 12.34
N LEU A 19 -5.86 9.41 11.53
CA LEU A 19 -5.66 9.56 10.08
C LEU A 19 -4.48 10.48 9.77
N GLY A 20 -4.38 11.63 10.44
CA GLY A 20 -3.25 12.55 10.29
C GLY A 20 -1.89 12.00 10.73
N ARG A 21 -1.87 10.88 11.47
CA ARG A 21 -0.64 10.14 11.80
C ARG A 21 -0.28 9.07 10.78
N GLN A 22 -1.27 8.46 10.13
CA GLN A 22 -1.07 7.40 9.15
C GLN A 22 -0.69 7.96 7.78
N VAL A 23 -1.27 9.09 7.40
CA VAL A 23 -1.03 9.70 6.09
C VAL A 23 0.20 10.61 6.20
N PRO A 24 1.21 10.44 5.33
CA PRO A 24 2.36 11.33 5.31
C PRO A 24 1.92 12.78 5.08
N VAL A 25 2.67 13.75 5.62
CA VAL A 25 2.42 15.22 5.48
C VAL A 25 1.18 15.78 6.21
N CYS A 26 0.20 14.96 6.60
CA CYS A 26 -1.12 15.44 7.01
C CYS A 26 -1.30 15.85 8.48
N ARG A 27 -0.23 15.94 9.27
CA ARG A 27 -0.30 16.16 10.75
C ARG A 27 -0.90 17.50 11.18
N LYS A 28 -0.98 18.49 10.29
CA LYS A 28 -1.43 19.87 10.60
C LYS A 28 -2.55 20.36 9.68
N LEU A 29 -3.16 19.48 8.89
CA LEU A 29 -4.20 19.86 7.94
C LEU A 29 -5.55 20.04 8.63
N SER A 30 -6.40 20.87 8.01
CA SER A 30 -7.82 20.97 8.39
C SER A 30 -8.54 19.63 8.11
N ALA A 31 -9.65 19.38 8.80
CA ALA A 31 -10.41 18.14 8.62
C ALA A 31 -10.78 17.80 7.17
N PRO A 32 -11.29 18.72 6.32
CA PRO A 32 -11.61 18.40 4.93
C PRO A 32 -10.34 18.08 4.12
N SER A 33 -9.31 18.93 4.19
CA SER A 33 -8.06 18.70 3.46
C SER A 33 -7.36 17.40 3.88
N LEU A 34 -7.43 17.03 5.16
CA LEU A 34 -6.92 15.76 5.66
C LEU A 34 -7.62 14.57 4.99
N LEU A 35 -8.94 14.64 4.80
CA LEU A 35 -9.70 13.56 4.19
C LEU A 35 -9.41 13.44 2.69
N ASP A 36 -9.29 14.57 1.99
CA ASP A 36 -8.93 14.61 0.56
C ASP A 36 -7.54 13.99 0.34
N GLU A 37 -6.52 14.45 1.08
CA GLU A 37 -5.15 13.91 0.99
C GLU A 37 -5.09 12.43 1.42
N THR A 38 -5.92 12.03 2.39
CA THR A 38 -6.03 10.61 2.77
C THR A 38 -6.58 9.78 1.61
N MET A 39 -7.58 10.29 0.90
CA MET A 39 -8.18 9.62 -0.26
C MET A 39 -7.14 9.44 -1.37
N ASP A 40 -6.41 10.51 -1.70
CA ASP A 40 -5.33 10.48 -2.69
C ASP A 40 -4.21 9.50 -2.28
N TYR A 41 -3.83 9.48 -1.01
CA TYR A 41 -2.84 8.54 -0.50
C TYR A 41 -3.30 7.08 -0.60
N VAL A 42 -4.57 6.78 -0.31
CA VAL A 42 -5.12 5.41 -0.44
C VAL A 42 -5.18 4.99 -1.90
N VAL A 43 -5.55 5.90 -2.82
CA VAL A 43 -5.53 5.63 -4.27
C VAL A 43 -4.10 5.33 -4.72
N ALA A 44 -3.13 6.15 -4.31
CA ALA A 44 -1.73 5.93 -4.64
C ALA A 44 -1.21 4.57 -4.10
N LEU A 45 -1.55 4.22 -2.86
CA LEU A 45 -1.20 2.91 -2.28
C LEU A 45 -1.83 1.74 -3.04
N LYS A 46 -3.09 1.87 -3.45
CA LYS A 46 -3.78 0.84 -4.24
C LYS A 46 -3.11 0.65 -5.59
N MET A 47 -2.84 1.75 -6.31
CA MET A 47 -2.15 1.71 -7.60
C MET A 47 -0.75 1.10 -7.46
N LEU A 48 -0.02 1.43 -6.39
CA LEU A 48 1.29 0.84 -6.10
C LEU A 48 1.18 -0.67 -5.90
N HIS A 49 0.20 -1.12 -5.10
CA HIS A 49 -0.01 -2.54 -4.86
C HIS A 49 -0.37 -3.30 -6.14
N GLU A 50 -1.28 -2.77 -6.95
CA GLU A 50 -1.67 -3.35 -8.24
C GLU A 50 -0.47 -3.46 -9.18
N THR A 51 0.34 -2.40 -9.27
CA THR A 51 1.57 -2.39 -10.08
C THR A 51 2.55 -3.48 -9.61
N ALA A 52 2.84 -3.53 -8.30
CA ALA A 52 3.74 -4.53 -7.74
C ALA A 52 3.25 -5.97 -7.95
N HIS A 53 1.93 -6.18 -7.84
CA HIS A 53 1.32 -7.49 -8.11
C HIS A 53 1.46 -7.89 -9.58
N LEU A 54 1.21 -6.96 -10.52
CA LEU A 54 1.40 -7.21 -11.95
C LEU A 54 2.86 -7.52 -12.29
N ASP A 55 3.80 -6.81 -11.68
CA ASP A 55 5.24 -7.05 -11.88
C ASP A 55 5.66 -8.43 -11.35
N TYR A 56 5.13 -8.85 -10.20
CA TYR A 56 5.32 -10.21 -9.69
C TYR A 56 4.79 -11.27 -10.66
N LEU A 57 3.58 -11.09 -11.21
CA LEU A 57 3.02 -12.02 -12.18
C LEU A 57 3.84 -12.09 -13.47
N LYS A 58 4.33 -10.94 -13.96
CA LYS A 58 5.25 -10.91 -15.11
C LYS A 58 6.53 -11.68 -14.83
N ALA A 59 7.12 -11.51 -13.64
CA ALA A 59 8.31 -12.24 -13.24
C ALA A 59 8.05 -13.76 -13.21
N LEU A 60 6.93 -14.20 -12.63
CA LEU A 60 6.55 -15.61 -12.63
C LEU A 60 6.36 -16.16 -14.05
N SER A 61 5.63 -15.45 -14.91
CA SER A 61 5.44 -15.87 -16.31
C SER A 61 6.78 -15.98 -17.05
N THR A 62 7.71 -15.07 -16.78
CA THR A 62 9.05 -15.10 -17.38
C THR A 62 9.80 -16.35 -16.93
N LEU A 63 9.76 -16.68 -15.65
CA LEU A 63 10.36 -17.92 -15.12
C LEU A 63 9.73 -19.15 -15.76
N THR A 64 8.40 -19.24 -15.81
CA THR A 64 7.70 -20.36 -16.46
C THR A 64 8.10 -20.50 -17.92
N ASN A 65 8.20 -19.39 -18.66
CA ASN A 65 8.63 -19.41 -20.06
C ASN A 65 10.06 -19.96 -20.17
N ILE A 66 10.99 -19.49 -19.34
CA ILE A 66 12.38 -19.97 -19.30
C ILE A 66 12.43 -21.48 -19.05
N TYR A 67 11.68 -21.99 -18.06
CA TYR A 67 11.63 -23.42 -17.77
C TYR A 67 11.02 -24.23 -18.93
N SER A 68 10.00 -23.70 -19.60
CA SER A 68 9.35 -24.37 -20.74
C SER A 68 10.20 -24.41 -22.01
N GLN A 69 11.10 -23.43 -22.18
CA GLN A 69 11.99 -23.31 -23.35
C GLN A 69 13.38 -23.94 -23.11
N SER A 70 13.66 -24.45 -21.90
CA SER A 70 14.92 -25.09 -21.57
C SER A 70 15.00 -26.51 -22.15
N PRO A 71 15.89 -26.81 -23.13
CA PRO A 71 15.98 -28.14 -23.74
C PRO A 71 16.71 -29.20 -22.88
N LEU A 72 16.94 -28.95 -21.60
CA LEU A 72 18.00 -29.63 -20.83
C LEU A 72 17.52 -30.64 -19.78
N ILE A 73 16.40 -31.34 -20.01
CA ILE A 73 16.07 -32.55 -19.21
C ILE A 73 15.65 -33.76 -20.07
N PHE A 74 15.34 -33.61 -21.36
CA PHE A 74 14.79 -34.72 -22.17
C PHE A 74 15.63 -35.07 -23.42
N SER A 75 16.93 -35.30 -23.25
CA SER A 75 17.74 -35.98 -24.29
C SER A 75 19.03 -36.58 -23.72
N ARG A 76 18.90 -37.68 -22.99
CA ARG A 76 19.96 -38.71 -22.83
C ARG A 76 19.36 -39.97 -22.20
N ARG A 77 18.65 -40.75 -23.02
CA ARG A 77 18.56 -42.21 -22.88
C ARG A 77 18.81 -42.81 -24.25
#